data_AF-A0A4Q6I670-F1
#
_entry.id   AF-A0A4Q6I670-F1
#
_cell.length_a   1.000
_cell.length_b   1.000
_cell.length_c   1.000
_cell.angle_alpha   90.00
_cell.angle_beta   90.00
_cell.angle_gamma   90.00
#
_symmetry.space_group_name_H-M   'P 1'
#
loop_
_entity.id
_entity.type
_entity.pdbx_description
1 polymer ?
#
loop_
_entity_poly.entity_id
_entity_poly.type
_entity_poly.pdbx_seq_one_letter_code
_entity_poly.pdbx_strand_id
1 'polypeptide(L)'
;MRTDSMASSPSPKSGSTVRPYRPDDEPGVRELIDADRLPGQPRCTPERLAAARRGLVPPAGWAVPARPQISVLASAGDRPQGVIAYLSWVDVHTGLICWLYAHEEPSALRALIGHALAALAPCPLIEAFVGGPPDPLGPGGLPRARRGATHDALLHSGFTGRRQGCYLYCALSAEFASAQPVADVVPCGFPPGQRLIVREAAEPVAEAVVSVGPDGTATVYWIETLPTHRHRGLGHKLLGQALTLLAEQGATEVALVVDDPPHPVHDSQAAPRLFDSFGFTSVDELWTYQCRRP
;
A
#
# COMPACT_ATOMS: atom_id res chain seq x y z
N MET A 1 -9.27 20.70 -51.49
CA MET A 1 -9.09 19.29 -51.10
C MET A 1 -8.21 19.23 -49.86
N ARG A 2 -8.83 19.17 -48.67
CA ARG A 2 -8.37 18.65 -47.38
C ARG A 2 -9.28 19.24 -46.30
N THR A 3 -10.29 18.46 -45.94
CA THR A 3 -11.15 18.68 -44.78
C THR A 3 -10.49 18.02 -43.59
N ASP A 4 -10.19 18.81 -42.56
CA ASP A 4 -9.70 18.32 -41.28
C ASP A 4 -10.77 17.49 -40.58
N SER A 5 -10.43 16.24 -40.33
CA SER A 5 -11.24 15.28 -39.60
C SER A 5 -11.05 15.53 -38.11
N MET A 6 -12.02 16.19 -37.47
CA MET A 6 -12.12 16.24 -36.02
C MET A 6 -12.42 14.82 -35.50
N ALA A 7 -11.43 14.22 -34.85
CA ALA A 7 -11.59 12.99 -34.09
C ALA A 7 -12.48 13.27 -32.86
N SER A 8 -13.75 12.92 -32.98
CA SER A 8 -14.70 12.89 -31.86
C SER A 8 -14.23 11.84 -30.86
N SER A 9 -13.93 12.26 -29.63
CA SER A 9 -13.72 11.34 -28.51
C SER A 9 -15.01 10.53 -28.27
N PRO A 10 -14.94 9.22 -28.00
CA PRO A 10 -16.12 8.43 -27.70
C PRO A 10 -16.71 8.85 -26.35
N SER A 11 -17.99 9.19 -26.36
CA SER A 11 -18.82 9.34 -25.16
C SER A 11 -18.75 8.08 -24.28
N PRO A 12 -18.88 8.19 -22.95
CA PRO A 12 -18.92 7.03 -22.07
C PRO A 12 -20.02 6.07 -22.53
N LYS A 13 -19.72 4.76 -22.56
CA LYS A 13 -20.69 3.71 -22.89
C LYS A 13 -21.91 3.87 -21.99
N SER A 14 -23.02 4.33 -22.56
CA SER A 14 -24.32 4.47 -21.89
C SER A 14 -24.68 3.15 -21.20
N GLY A 15 -24.54 3.10 -19.88
CA GLY A 15 -24.88 1.90 -19.09
C GLY A 15 -24.03 1.60 -17.86
N SER A 16 -22.96 2.36 -17.58
CA SER A 16 -22.22 2.21 -16.31
C SER A 16 -22.82 3.09 -15.20
N THR A 17 -22.89 2.56 -13.98
CA THR A 17 -23.40 3.29 -12.81
C THR A 17 -22.53 3.03 -11.58
N VAL A 18 -22.27 4.08 -10.78
CA VAL A 18 -21.59 3.93 -9.49
C VAL A 18 -22.64 3.67 -8.41
N ARG A 19 -22.49 2.58 -7.67
CA ARG A 19 -23.41 2.15 -6.60
C ARG A 19 -22.65 1.63 -5.38
N PRO A 20 -23.29 1.55 -4.19
CA PRO A 20 -22.67 0.89 -3.04
C PRO A 20 -22.27 -0.56 -3.34
N TYR A 21 -21.17 -0.99 -2.74
CA TYR A 21 -20.70 -2.37 -2.77
C TYR A 21 -21.75 -3.33 -2.21
N ARG A 22 -21.90 -4.50 -2.85
CA ARG A 22 -22.75 -5.62 -2.45
C ARG A 22 -21.90 -6.88 -2.27
N PRO A 23 -22.34 -7.85 -1.45
CA PRO A 23 -21.63 -9.12 -1.30
C PRO A 23 -21.35 -9.84 -2.64
N ASP A 24 -22.25 -9.74 -3.61
CA ASP A 24 -22.09 -10.37 -4.93
C ASP A 24 -20.99 -9.73 -5.79
N ASP A 25 -20.54 -8.53 -5.45
CA ASP A 25 -19.41 -7.86 -6.13
C ASP A 25 -18.06 -8.45 -5.70
N GLU A 26 -18.02 -9.21 -4.59
CA GLU A 26 -16.80 -9.68 -3.93
C GLU A 26 -15.80 -10.33 -4.90
N PRO A 27 -16.18 -11.30 -5.75
CA PRO A 27 -15.21 -11.94 -6.64
C PRO A 27 -14.61 -10.97 -7.67
N GLY A 28 -15.45 -10.11 -8.26
CA GLY A 28 -15.01 -9.14 -9.28
C GLY A 28 -14.16 -8.01 -8.69
N VAL A 29 -14.46 -7.59 -7.46
CA VAL A 29 -13.63 -6.63 -6.72
C VAL A 29 -12.27 -7.21 -6.39
N ARG A 30 -12.18 -8.48 -5.97
CA ARG A 30 -10.88 -9.12 -5.74
C ARG A 30 -10.06 -9.25 -7.02
N GLU A 31 -10.70 -9.59 -8.14
CA GLU A 31 -10.03 -9.64 -9.45
C GLU A 31 -9.46 -8.26 -9.85
N LEU A 32 -10.22 -7.18 -9.64
CA LEU A 32 -9.75 -5.80 -9.86
C LEU A 32 -8.52 -5.47 -9.01
N ILE A 33 -8.52 -5.87 -7.73
CA ILE A 33 -7.40 -5.63 -6.81
C ILE A 33 -6.17 -6.46 -7.22
N ASP A 34 -6.36 -7.75 -7.49
CA ASP A 34 -5.29 -8.68 -7.84
C ASP A 34 -4.64 -8.36 -9.19
N ALA A 35 -5.37 -7.71 -10.11
CA ALA A 35 -4.84 -7.27 -11.40
C ALA A 35 -3.78 -6.16 -11.30
N ASP A 36 -3.86 -5.32 -10.25
CA ASP A 36 -2.91 -4.22 -10.00
C ASP A 36 -1.83 -4.61 -8.96
N ARG A 37 -1.74 -5.91 -8.61
CA ARG A 37 -0.84 -6.43 -7.57
C ARG A 37 0.63 -6.25 -7.94
N LEU A 38 1.43 -5.77 -6.98
CA LEU A 38 2.88 -5.66 -7.11
C LEU A 38 3.59 -7.02 -6.87
N PRO A 39 4.80 -7.24 -7.40
CA PRO A 39 5.62 -8.40 -7.06
C PRO A 39 5.81 -8.53 -5.53
N GLY A 40 5.64 -9.73 -4.97
CA GLY A 40 5.73 -9.95 -3.53
C GLY A 40 4.55 -9.39 -2.71
N GLN A 41 3.58 -8.70 -3.32
CA GLN A 41 2.35 -8.31 -2.63
C GLN A 41 1.43 -9.53 -2.51
N PRO A 42 0.87 -9.81 -1.32
CA PRO A 42 0.09 -11.03 -1.13
C PRO A 42 -1.30 -10.89 -1.76
N ARG A 43 -1.90 -11.99 -2.23
CA ARG A 43 -3.21 -11.96 -2.93
C ARG A 43 -4.35 -11.41 -2.09
N CYS A 44 -5.33 -10.78 -2.73
CA CYS A 44 -6.57 -10.36 -2.08
C CYS A 44 -7.46 -11.60 -1.84
N THR A 45 -7.58 -12.03 -0.59
CA THR A 45 -8.50 -13.11 -0.18
C THR A 45 -9.82 -12.52 0.32
N PRO A 46 -10.92 -13.30 0.36
CA PRO A 46 -12.19 -12.84 0.92
C PRO A 46 -12.06 -12.29 2.34
N GLU A 47 -11.24 -12.93 3.19
CA GLU A 47 -11.02 -12.53 4.59
C GLU A 47 -10.31 -11.18 4.67
N ARG A 48 -9.37 -10.92 3.77
CA ARG A 48 -8.61 -9.67 3.70
C ARG A 48 -9.46 -8.52 3.20
N LEU A 49 -10.25 -8.75 2.14
CA LEU A 49 -11.24 -7.77 1.68
C LEU A 49 -12.29 -7.51 2.78
N ALA A 50 -12.72 -8.54 3.52
CA ALA A 50 -13.62 -8.37 4.65
C ALA A 50 -12.99 -7.59 5.81
N ALA A 51 -11.69 -7.78 6.08
CA ALA A 51 -10.96 -7.00 7.08
C ALA A 51 -10.84 -5.52 6.68
N ALA A 52 -10.47 -5.26 5.43
CA ALA A 52 -10.43 -3.94 4.84
C ALA A 52 -11.75 -3.17 4.97
N ARG A 53 -12.86 -3.87 4.68
CA ARG A 53 -14.23 -3.34 4.80
C ARG A 53 -14.61 -2.94 6.22
N ARG A 54 -14.07 -3.62 7.22
CA ARG A 54 -14.29 -3.27 8.64
C ARG A 54 -13.52 -2.01 9.05
N GLY A 55 -12.51 -1.62 8.28
CA GLY A 55 -11.58 -0.54 8.62
C GLY A 55 -10.54 -0.97 9.65
N LEU A 56 -9.60 -0.07 9.95
CA LEU A 56 -8.62 -0.28 11.01
C LEU A 56 -9.34 -0.35 12.36
N VAL A 57 -8.99 -1.35 13.18
CA VAL A 57 -9.34 -1.34 14.60
C VAL A 57 -8.44 -0.28 15.24
N PRO A 58 -8.98 0.81 15.78
CA PRO A 58 -8.16 1.84 16.39
C PRO A 58 -7.41 1.27 17.60
N PRO A 59 -6.16 1.72 17.86
CA PRO A 59 -5.53 1.52 19.16
C PRO A 59 -6.44 2.08 20.28
N ALA A 60 -6.39 1.49 21.47
CA ALA A 60 -7.20 1.93 22.60
C ALA A 60 -7.02 3.44 22.85
N GLY A 61 -8.13 4.19 22.89
CA GLY A 61 -8.15 5.63 23.17
C GLY A 61 -8.33 6.55 21.95
N TRP A 62 -8.36 6.01 20.72
CA TRP A 62 -8.66 6.79 19.51
C TRP A 62 -10.14 6.66 19.13
N ALA A 63 -10.74 7.74 18.62
CA ALA A 63 -12.10 7.72 18.08
C ALA A 63 -12.19 6.65 16.98
N VAL A 64 -13.28 5.86 16.98
CA VAL A 64 -13.47 4.79 16.00
C VAL A 64 -13.48 5.41 14.61
N PRO A 65 -12.51 5.08 13.73
CA PRO A 65 -12.55 5.59 12.37
C PRO A 65 -13.87 5.16 11.73
N ALA A 66 -14.48 6.07 10.97
CA ALA A 66 -15.66 5.71 10.19
C ALA A 66 -15.30 4.52 9.29
N ARG A 67 -16.17 3.50 9.26
CA ARG A 67 -16.00 2.36 8.36
C ARG A 67 -15.85 2.89 6.93
N PRO A 68 -14.87 2.40 6.14
CA PRO A 68 -14.73 2.81 4.75
C PRO A 68 -16.04 2.59 4.00
N GLN A 69 -16.53 3.64 3.33
CA GLN A 69 -17.57 3.52 2.32
C GLN A 69 -16.92 2.97 1.06
N ILE A 70 -17.56 1.96 0.47
CA ILE A 70 -17.07 1.32 -0.75
C ILE A 70 -18.14 1.42 -1.82
N SER A 71 -17.74 1.98 -2.94
CA SER A 71 -18.57 2.14 -4.13
C SER A 71 -17.97 1.38 -5.30
N VAL A 72 -18.82 0.75 -6.09
CA VAL A 72 -18.47 -0.05 -7.26
C VAL A 72 -19.06 0.63 -8.48
N LEU A 73 -18.23 0.80 -9.52
CA LEU A 73 -18.71 1.11 -10.86
C LEU A 73 -19.15 -0.20 -11.50
N ALA A 74 -20.45 -0.38 -11.69
CA ALA A 74 -21.02 -1.56 -12.31
C ALA A 74 -21.31 -1.30 -13.80
N SER A 75 -21.03 -2.30 -14.64
CA SER A 75 -21.47 -2.32 -16.04
C SER A 75 -22.98 -2.51 -16.17
N ALA A 76 -23.50 -2.43 -17.40
CA ALA A 76 -24.92 -2.72 -17.68
C ALA A 76 -25.35 -4.15 -17.31
N GLY A 77 -24.40 -5.10 -17.23
CA GLY A 77 -24.64 -6.48 -16.77
C GLY A 77 -24.40 -6.68 -15.27
N ASP A 78 -24.39 -5.59 -14.49
CA ASP A 78 -24.11 -5.54 -13.04
C ASP A 78 -22.74 -6.10 -12.61
N ARG A 79 -21.80 -6.29 -13.55
CA ARG A 79 -20.43 -6.71 -13.25
C ARG A 79 -19.57 -5.53 -12.80
N PRO A 80 -18.75 -5.67 -11.73
CA PRO A 80 -17.77 -4.66 -11.33
C PRO A 80 -16.79 -4.33 -12.45
N GLN A 81 -16.61 -3.04 -12.74
CA GLN A 81 -15.62 -2.49 -13.67
C GLN A 81 -14.59 -1.61 -12.95
N GLY A 82 -14.92 -1.17 -11.74
CA GLY A 82 -14.00 -0.50 -10.85
C GLY A 82 -14.59 -0.38 -9.46
N VAL A 83 -13.75 -0.07 -8.49
CA VAL A 83 -14.11 0.03 -7.08
C VAL A 83 -13.28 1.13 -6.42
N ILE A 84 -13.89 1.85 -5.49
CA ILE A 84 -13.24 2.88 -4.68
C ILE A 84 -13.67 2.73 -3.23
N ALA A 85 -12.73 2.90 -2.31
CA ALA A 85 -13.01 3.06 -0.90
C ALA A 85 -12.57 4.40 -0.39
N TYR A 86 -13.43 5.03 0.38
CA TYR A 86 -13.19 6.33 0.99
C TYR A 86 -13.87 6.44 2.35
N LEU A 87 -13.39 7.35 3.18
CA LEU A 87 -13.96 7.64 4.49
C LEU A 87 -13.80 9.12 4.81
N SER A 88 -14.56 9.59 5.80
CA SER A 88 -14.39 10.92 6.37
C SER A 88 -14.42 10.83 7.88
N TRP A 89 -13.65 11.70 8.54
CA TRP A 89 -13.72 11.87 9.98
C TRP A 89 -14.46 13.18 10.29
N VAL A 90 -15.50 13.08 11.10
CA VAL A 90 -16.30 14.25 11.51
C VAL A 90 -15.43 15.22 12.32
N ASP A 91 -14.52 14.70 13.15
CA ASP A 91 -13.78 15.51 14.13
C ASP A 91 -12.58 16.26 13.54
N VAL A 92 -11.94 15.71 12.51
CA VAL A 92 -10.76 16.31 11.86
C VAL A 92 -11.04 16.85 10.46
N HIS A 93 -12.31 16.82 10.03
CA HIS A 93 -12.80 17.35 8.75
C HIS A 93 -11.93 16.94 7.54
N THR A 94 -11.35 15.75 7.59
CA THR A 94 -10.49 15.22 6.54
C THR A 94 -11.18 14.05 5.88
N GLY A 95 -11.20 14.05 4.55
CA GLY A 95 -11.62 12.91 3.74
C GLY A 95 -10.40 12.10 3.33
N LEU A 96 -10.55 10.78 3.21
CA LEU A 96 -9.51 9.89 2.74
C LEU A 96 -10.05 9.00 1.62
N ILE A 97 -9.35 8.94 0.50
CA ILE A 97 -9.48 7.87 -0.50
C ILE A 97 -8.43 6.81 -0.15
N CYS A 98 -8.89 5.67 0.37
CA CYS A 98 -8.01 4.61 0.86
C CYS A 98 -7.40 3.82 -0.30
N TRP A 99 -8.23 3.43 -1.26
CA TRP A 99 -7.84 2.64 -2.42
C TRP A 99 -8.86 2.78 -3.56
N LEU A 100 -8.40 2.55 -4.79
CA LEU A 100 -9.17 2.71 -6.03
C LEU A 100 -8.60 1.74 -7.07
N TYR A 101 -9.44 0.97 -7.75
CA TYR A 101 -9.04 0.02 -8.80
C TYR A 101 -10.03 0.06 -9.95
N ALA A 102 -9.54 0.09 -11.19
CA ALA A 102 -10.39 0.11 -12.39
C ALA A 102 -9.62 -0.31 -13.65
N HIS A 103 -8.61 -1.20 -13.52
CA HIS A 103 -7.71 -1.62 -14.61
C HIS A 103 -7.10 -0.45 -15.40
N GLU A 104 -6.77 0.65 -14.71
CA GLU A 104 -6.27 1.89 -15.32
C GLU A 104 -7.18 2.47 -16.44
N GLU A 105 -8.49 2.19 -16.43
CA GLU A 105 -9.43 2.73 -17.42
C GLU A 105 -9.80 4.20 -17.07
N PRO A 106 -9.42 5.20 -17.90
CA PRO A 106 -9.53 6.61 -17.50
C PRO A 106 -10.95 7.11 -17.24
N SER A 107 -11.98 6.57 -17.92
CA SER A 107 -13.36 7.02 -17.71
C SER A 107 -13.94 6.51 -16.38
N ALA A 108 -13.64 5.26 -16.02
CA ALA A 108 -14.02 4.60 -14.78
C ALA A 108 -13.33 5.25 -13.58
N LEU A 109 -12.03 5.53 -13.69
CA LEU A 109 -11.28 6.24 -12.67
C LEU A 109 -11.87 7.62 -12.39
N ARG A 110 -12.16 8.41 -13.43
CA ARG A 110 -12.80 9.72 -13.28
C ARG A 110 -14.20 9.63 -12.67
N ALA A 111 -15.00 8.64 -13.06
CA ALA A 111 -16.33 8.44 -12.48
C ALA A 111 -16.26 8.11 -10.98
N LEU A 112 -15.36 7.21 -10.58
CA LEU A 112 -15.18 6.80 -9.19
C LEU A 112 -14.59 7.93 -8.32
N ILE A 113 -13.55 8.62 -8.82
CA ILE A 113 -12.97 9.77 -8.12
C ILE A 113 -14.02 10.88 -7.98
N GLY A 114 -14.73 11.23 -9.06
CA GLY A 114 -15.81 12.22 -9.01
C GLY A 114 -16.90 11.85 -8.00
N HIS A 115 -17.28 10.57 -7.92
CA HIS A 115 -18.24 10.08 -6.93
C HIS A 115 -17.73 10.25 -5.48
N ALA A 116 -16.49 9.83 -5.18
CA ALA A 116 -15.92 10.01 -3.85
C ALA A 116 -15.75 11.50 -3.49
N LEU A 117 -15.34 12.33 -4.44
CA LEU A 117 -15.22 13.77 -4.27
C LEU A 117 -16.55 14.47 -4.00
N ALA A 118 -17.67 13.97 -4.54
CA ALA A 118 -18.99 14.47 -4.20
C ALA A 118 -19.40 14.05 -2.78
N ALA A 119 -19.14 12.80 -2.39
CA ALA A 119 -19.43 12.29 -1.04
C ALA A 119 -18.59 12.97 0.04
N LEU A 120 -17.33 13.32 -0.27
CA LEU A 120 -16.39 14.00 0.61
C LEU A 120 -16.48 15.53 0.52
N ALA A 121 -17.52 16.08 -0.11
CA ALA A 121 -17.68 17.53 -0.25
C ALA A 121 -17.64 18.35 1.05
N PRO A 122 -18.09 17.83 2.21
CA PRO A 122 -17.94 18.54 3.48
C PRO A 122 -16.50 18.64 4.02
N CYS A 123 -15.53 17.93 3.42
CA CYS A 123 -14.15 17.90 3.91
C CYS A 123 -13.29 18.98 3.23
N PRO A 124 -12.76 19.98 3.97
CA PRO A 124 -11.81 20.97 3.44
C PRO A 124 -10.49 20.37 2.94
N LEU A 125 -10.09 19.22 3.49
CA LEU A 125 -8.92 18.47 3.04
C LEU A 125 -9.33 17.06 2.66
N ILE A 126 -8.92 16.62 1.47
CA ILE A 126 -9.06 15.24 1.03
C ILE A 126 -7.67 14.70 0.72
N GLU A 127 -7.30 13.62 1.39
CA GLU A 127 -6.08 12.88 1.14
C GLU A 127 -6.39 11.61 0.33
N ALA A 128 -5.44 11.14 -0.46
CA ALA A 128 -5.57 9.88 -1.18
C ALA A 128 -4.27 9.10 -1.13
N PHE A 129 -4.40 7.78 -0.93
CA PHE A 129 -3.28 6.85 -0.83
C PHE A 129 -2.29 7.25 0.27
N VAL A 130 -2.78 7.75 1.40
CA VAL A 130 -1.93 8.14 2.54
C VAL A 130 -1.91 7.01 3.57
N GLY A 131 -0.74 6.44 3.78
CA GLY A 131 -0.41 5.65 4.95
C GLY A 131 -0.92 4.20 4.94
N GLY A 132 -0.16 3.35 5.60
CA GLY A 132 -0.42 1.93 5.79
C GLY A 132 0.84 1.11 5.49
N PRO A 133 1.21 0.13 6.32
CA PRO A 133 2.20 -0.86 5.91
C PRO A 133 1.73 -1.56 4.63
N PRO A 134 2.63 -2.23 3.88
CA PRO A 134 2.23 -3.05 2.74
C PRO A 134 1.13 -4.02 3.15
N ASP A 135 -0.03 -3.87 2.54
CA ASP A 135 -1.19 -4.71 2.78
C ASP A 135 -1.73 -5.25 1.43
N PRO A 136 -2.67 -6.20 1.47
CA PRO A 136 -3.24 -6.79 0.26
C PRO A 136 -3.96 -5.80 -0.66
N LEU A 137 -4.36 -4.63 -0.16
CA LEU A 137 -5.00 -3.51 -0.86
C LEU A 137 -4.02 -2.39 -1.24
N GLY A 138 -2.72 -2.56 -0.99
CA GLY A 138 -1.72 -1.66 -1.51
C GLY A 138 -0.56 -1.39 -0.57
N PRO A 139 0.48 -0.73 -1.10
CA PRO A 139 1.71 -0.47 -0.35
C PRO A 139 1.64 0.79 0.53
N GLY A 140 0.44 1.30 0.85
CA GLY A 140 0.29 2.57 1.59
C GLY A 140 0.57 3.84 0.77
N GLY A 141 0.68 3.71 -0.55
CA GLY A 141 0.85 4.78 -1.53
C GLY A 141 0.48 4.30 -2.95
N LEU A 142 0.35 5.21 -3.92
CA LEU A 142 0.10 4.84 -5.32
C LEU A 142 1.42 4.52 -6.04
N PRO A 143 1.62 3.28 -6.56
CA PRO A 143 2.76 2.96 -7.41
C PRO A 143 2.63 3.70 -8.76
N ARG A 144 3.34 4.82 -8.90
CA ARG A 144 3.07 5.80 -9.97
C ARG A 144 3.35 5.25 -11.37
N ALA A 145 4.43 4.50 -11.56
CA ALA A 145 4.81 4.02 -12.89
C ALA A 145 3.81 2.97 -13.40
N ARG A 146 3.33 2.09 -12.51
CA ARG A 146 2.35 1.05 -12.85
C ARG A 146 0.91 1.56 -12.90
N ARG A 147 0.62 2.67 -12.21
CA ARG A 147 -0.72 3.25 -12.12
C ARG A 147 -0.81 4.69 -12.60
N GLY A 148 -0.28 4.90 -13.81
CA GLY A 148 -0.18 6.22 -14.44
C GLY A 148 -1.55 6.86 -14.76
N ALA A 149 -2.55 6.10 -15.21
CA ALA A 149 -3.86 6.66 -15.50
C ALA A 149 -4.58 7.09 -14.23
N THR A 150 -4.36 6.37 -13.12
CA THR A 150 -4.87 6.77 -11.80
C THR A 150 -4.19 8.04 -11.29
N HIS A 151 -2.86 8.14 -11.43
CA HIS A 151 -2.12 9.37 -11.15
C HIS A 151 -2.70 10.55 -11.93
N ASP A 152 -2.86 10.40 -13.24
CA ASP A 152 -3.39 11.46 -14.11
C ASP A 152 -4.83 11.83 -13.73
N ALA A 153 -5.70 10.86 -13.41
CA ALA A 153 -7.07 11.11 -13.01
C ALA A 153 -7.16 11.89 -11.68
N LEU A 154 -6.27 11.63 -10.72
CA LEU A 154 -6.17 12.40 -9.47
C LEU A 154 -5.73 13.84 -9.76
N LEU A 155 -4.69 14.05 -10.57
CA LEU A 155 -4.21 15.39 -10.92
C LEU A 155 -5.30 16.20 -11.64
N HIS A 156 -5.99 15.59 -12.61
CA HIS A 156 -7.12 16.23 -13.31
C HIS A 156 -8.28 16.58 -12.37
N SER A 157 -8.41 15.88 -11.25
CA SER A 157 -9.45 16.11 -10.24
C SER A 157 -9.03 17.15 -9.19
N GLY A 158 -7.89 17.82 -9.37
CA GLY A 158 -7.41 18.90 -8.49
C GLY A 158 -6.56 18.43 -7.32
N PHE A 159 -6.07 17.19 -7.33
CA PHE A 159 -5.08 16.74 -6.35
C PHE A 159 -3.67 17.21 -6.72
N THR A 160 -2.86 17.48 -5.70
CA THR A 160 -1.41 17.61 -5.82
C THR A 160 -0.75 16.35 -5.25
N GLY A 161 0.09 15.70 -6.05
CA GLY A 161 0.85 14.52 -5.64
C GLY A 161 2.21 14.87 -5.03
N ARG A 162 2.67 14.05 -4.09
CA ARG A 162 4.07 14.04 -3.62
C ARG A 162 4.56 12.59 -3.53
N ARG A 163 5.83 12.38 -3.84
CA ARG A 163 6.50 11.11 -3.55
C ARG A 163 6.58 10.93 -2.02
N GLN A 164 6.24 9.73 -1.54
CA GLN A 164 6.35 9.33 -0.15
C GLN A 164 7.47 8.30 0.05
N GLY A 165 7.84 7.52 -0.96
CA GLY A 165 8.83 6.47 -0.79
C GLY A 165 8.95 5.58 -2.01
N CYS A 166 9.47 4.37 -1.81
CA CYS A 166 9.54 3.34 -2.84
C CYS A 166 9.13 1.97 -2.32
N TYR A 167 8.59 1.15 -3.22
CA TYR A 167 8.31 -0.25 -2.98
C TYR A 167 9.49 -1.09 -3.46
N LEU A 168 10.06 -1.90 -2.56
CA LEU A 168 11.17 -2.78 -2.85
C LEU A 168 10.72 -4.24 -2.86
N TYR A 169 11.36 -5.04 -3.70
CA TYR A 169 11.10 -6.47 -3.85
C TYR A 169 12.41 -7.26 -3.93
N CYS A 170 12.40 -8.45 -3.33
CA CYS A 170 13.47 -9.43 -3.43
C CYS A 170 12.87 -10.84 -3.57
N ALA A 171 13.36 -11.63 -4.52
CA ALA A 171 13.09 -13.07 -4.56
C ALA A 171 14.03 -13.78 -3.57
N LEU A 172 13.48 -14.60 -2.68
CA LEU A 172 14.27 -15.38 -1.73
C LEU A 172 14.83 -16.62 -2.41
N SER A 173 16.15 -16.78 -2.33
CA SER A 173 16.85 -18.01 -2.68
C SER A 173 17.05 -18.89 -1.44
N ALA A 174 17.13 -20.21 -1.62
CA ALA A 174 17.51 -21.14 -0.55
C ALA A 174 18.92 -20.84 0.02
N GLU A 175 19.73 -20.05 -0.68
CA GLU A 175 21.07 -19.63 -0.26
C GLU A 175 21.09 -18.64 0.92
N PHE A 176 19.93 -18.10 1.34
CA PHE A 176 19.84 -17.33 2.59
C PHE A 176 20.00 -18.21 3.86
N ALA A 177 20.24 -19.51 3.70
CA ALA A 177 20.48 -20.44 4.81
C ALA A 177 21.85 -20.20 5.46
N SER A 178 21.87 -20.07 6.79
CA SER A 178 23.05 -19.97 7.67
C SER A 178 23.58 -18.57 7.99
N ALA A 179 22.72 -17.71 8.55
CA ALA A 179 23.21 -16.66 9.46
C ALA A 179 23.25 -17.21 10.90
N GLN A 180 24.35 -16.99 11.63
CA GLN A 180 24.33 -17.21 13.08
C GLN A 180 23.24 -16.31 13.70
N PRO A 181 22.37 -16.83 14.57
CA PRO A 181 21.35 -16.02 15.22
C PRO A 181 22.00 -14.87 16.01
N VAL A 182 21.56 -13.65 15.75
CA VAL A 182 21.99 -12.41 16.43
C VAL A 182 20.87 -11.75 17.23
N ALA A 183 19.63 -12.18 17.03
CA ALA A 183 18.42 -11.59 17.59
C ALA A 183 17.50 -12.67 18.19
N ASP A 184 16.84 -12.33 19.28
CA ASP A 184 15.72 -13.10 19.82
C ASP A 184 14.52 -12.96 18.87
N VAL A 185 13.81 -14.07 18.62
CA VAL A 185 12.60 -14.08 17.79
C VAL A 185 11.39 -14.28 18.69
N VAL A 186 10.44 -13.35 18.65
CA VAL A 186 9.20 -13.43 19.44
C VAL A 186 7.97 -13.17 18.56
N PRO A 187 6.82 -13.81 18.84
CA PRO A 187 5.58 -13.50 18.14
C PRO A 187 5.20 -12.02 18.26
N CYS A 188 4.72 -11.43 17.17
CA CYS A 188 4.21 -10.06 17.12
C CYS A 188 2.71 -10.07 16.79
N GLY A 189 1.91 -9.37 17.60
CA GLY A 189 0.46 -9.27 17.38
C GLY A 189 0.05 -8.15 16.42
N PHE A 190 0.89 -7.11 16.26
CA PHE A 190 0.60 -5.98 15.39
C PHE A 190 1.88 -5.26 14.89
N PRO A 191 2.13 -5.25 13.57
CA PRO A 191 1.47 -6.09 12.57
C PRO A 191 1.68 -7.60 12.89
N PRO A 192 0.74 -8.48 12.53
CA PRO A 192 0.84 -9.90 12.86
C PRO A 192 2.07 -10.53 12.20
N GLY A 193 2.91 -11.23 12.97
CA GLY A 193 4.12 -11.85 12.44
C GLY A 193 5.13 -12.21 13.53
N GLN A 194 6.41 -11.99 13.23
CA GLN A 194 7.54 -12.20 14.12
C GLN A 194 8.29 -10.88 14.33
N ARG A 195 8.68 -10.60 15.57
CA ARG A 195 9.58 -9.52 15.93
C ARG A 195 10.94 -10.10 16.27
N LEU A 196 11.97 -9.61 15.60
CA LEU A 196 13.36 -9.94 15.87
C LEU A 196 13.97 -8.80 16.68
N ILE A 197 14.63 -9.11 17.80
CA ILE A 197 15.18 -8.12 18.72
C ILE A 197 16.64 -8.43 19.04
N VAL A 198 17.55 -7.50 18.72
CA VAL A 198 18.94 -7.55 19.20
C VAL A 198 19.00 -6.77 20.51
N ARG A 199 19.60 -7.37 21.54
CA ARG A 199 19.77 -6.74 22.85
C ARG A 199 21.24 -6.56 23.20
N GLU A 200 21.57 -5.42 23.80
CA GLU A 200 22.78 -5.25 24.59
C GLU A 200 22.36 -5.25 26.07
N ALA A 201 22.81 -6.24 26.83
CA ALA A 201 22.24 -6.58 28.13
C ALA A 201 20.71 -6.78 28.05
N ALA A 202 19.91 -5.96 28.74
CA ALA A 202 18.45 -6.03 28.70
C ALA A 202 17.82 -5.08 27.66
N GLU A 203 18.59 -4.13 27.13
CA GLU A 203 18.07 -3.05 26.30
C GLU A 203 17.99 -3.47 24.82
N PRO A 204 16.82 -3.33 24.16
CA PRO A 204 16.70 -3.56 22.73
C PRO A 204 17.42 -2.46 21.96
N VAL A 205 18.43 -2.82 21.16
CA VAL A 205 19.26 -1.86 20.41
C VAL A 205 18.99 -1.86 18.91
N ALA A 206 18.37 -2.93 18.40
CA ALA A 206 17.88 -3.03 17.03
C ALA A 206 16.69 -4.00 16.96
N GLU A 207 15.75 -3.73 16.05
CA GLU A 207 14.59 -4.59 15.86
C GLU A 207 14.05 -4.60 14.44
N ALA A 208 13.37 -5.69 14.09
CA ALA A 208 12.65 -5.84 12.84
C ALA A 208 11.33 -6.56 13.09
N VAL A 209 10.29 -6.21 12.33
CA VAL A 209 9.02 -6.93 12.34
C VAL A 209 8.72 -7.43 10.94
N VAL A 210 8.47 -8.73 10.83
CA VAL A 210 8.29 -9.44 9.56
C VAL A 210 7.13 -10.41 9.62
N SER A 211 6.57 -10.78 8.47
CA SER A 211 5.53 -11.82 8.39
C SER A 211 5.60 -12.60 7.09
N VAL A 212 5.12 -13.84 7.13
CA VAL A 212 4.87 -14.67 5.93
C VAL A 212 3.37 -14.82 5.73
N GLY A 213 2.93 -14.54 4.51
CA GLY A 213 1.57 -14.78 4.02
C GLY A 213 1.38 -16.24 3.56
N PRO A 214 0.12 -16.70 3.45
CA PRO A 214 -0.19 -18.08 3.10
C PRO A 214 0.22 -18.48 1.66
N ASP A 215 0.52 -17.51 0.81
CA ASP A 215 0.95 -17.69 -0.58
C ASP A 215 2.48 -17.66 -0.76
N GLY A 216 3.25 -17.74 0.33
CA GLY A 216 4.71 -17.72 0.29
C GLY A 216 5.29 -16.32 0.05
N THR A 217 4.47 -15.28 0.09
CA THR A 217 4.95 -13.89 0.06
C THR A 217 5.20 -13.40 1.48
N ALA A 218 6.26 -12.62 1.68
CA ALA A 218 6.61 -12.07 2.96
C ALA A 218 6.72 -10.55 2.93
N THR A 219 6.52 -9.95 4.10
CA THR A 219 6.61 -8.51 4.29
C THR A 219 7.62 -8.20 5.39
N VAL A 220 8.53 -7.25 5.14
CA VAL A 220 9.28 -6.57 6.19
C VAL A 220 8.57 -5.27 6.49
N TYR A 221 7.96 -5.17 7.68
CA TYR A 221 7.14 -4.02 8.07
C TYR A 221 7.99 -2.85 8.54
N TRP A 222 9.01 -3.13 9.34
CA TRP A 222 10.01 -2.15 9.72
C TRP A 222 11.32 -2.84 10.07
N ILE A 223 12.39 -2.05 10.04
CA ILE A 223 13.69 -2.37 10.62
C ILE A 223 14.31 -1.10 11.17
N GLU A 224 14.76 -1.14 12.41
CA GLU A 224 15.36 0.01 13.07
C GLU A 224 16.61 -0.40 13.88
N THR A 225 17.54 0.54 14.00
CA THR A 225 18.66 0.47 14.94
C THR A 225 18.73 1.80 15.68
N LEU A 226 18.86 1.72 17.01
CA LEU A 226 18.99 2.90 17.86
C LEU A 226 20.10 3.83 17.34
N PRO A 227 19.90 5.16 17.33
CA PRO A 227 20.88 6.10 16.79
C PRO A 227 22.31 5.91 17.34
N THR A 228 22.45 5.60 18.63
CA THR A 228 23.73 5.35 19.33
C THR A 228 24.44 4.06 18.91
N HIS A 229 23.72 3.17 18.21
CA HIS A 229 24.15 1.84 17.80
C HIS A 229 24.21 1.68 16.27
N ARG A 230 23.93 2.74 15.52
CA ARG A 230 24.07 2.77 14.06
C ARG A 230 25.54 2.59 13.63
N HIS A 231 25.71 2.22 12.36
CA HIS A 231 27.02 1.97 11.73
C HIS A 231 27.84 0.82 12.36
N ARG A 232 27.24 -0.01 13.22
CA ARG A 232 27.85 -1.23 13.80
C ARG A 232 27.49 -2.52 13.05
N GLY A 233 26.81 -2.40 11.90
CA GLY A 233 26.34 -3.53 11.10
C GLY A 233 25.13 -4.28 11.69
N LEU A 234 24.46 -3.75 12.73
CA LEU A 234 23.31 -4.41 13.35
C LEU A 234 22.14 -4.58 12.38
N GLY A 235 21.76 -3.53 11.65
CA GLY A 235 20.71 -3.62 10.64
C GLY A 235 20.99 -4.68 9.57
N HIS A 236 22.26 -4.82 9.13
CA HIS A 236 22.65 -5.85 8.18
C HIS A 236 22.50 -7.26 8.76
N LYS A 237 23.01 -7.51 9.97
CA LYS A 237 22.89 -8.81 10.63
C LYS A 237 21.42 -9.17 10.89
N LEU A 238 20.65 -8.19 11.34
CA LEU A 238 19.24 -8.36 11.65
C LEU A 238 18.39 -8.64 10.40
N LEU A 239 18.61 -7.89 9.31
CA LEU A 239 17.95 -8.16 8.03
C LEU A 239 18.33 -9.54 7.50
N GLY A 240 19.61 -9.92 7.58
CA GLY A 240 20.06 -11.26 7.18
C GLY A 240 19.33 -12.37 7.94
N GLN A 241 19.28 -12.30 9.27
CA GLN A 241 18.53 -13.26 10.08
C GLN A 241 17.03 -13.24 9.75
N ALA A 242 16.44 -12.06 9.51
CA ALA A 242 15.03 -11.95 9.15
C ALA A 242 14.73 -12.65 7.83
N LEU A 243 15.56 -12.47 6.79
CA LEU A 243 15.38 -13.14 5.49
C LEU A 243 15.56 -14.65 5.60
N THR A 244 16.53 -15.13 6.38
CA THR A 244 16.69 -16.57 6.69
C THR A 244 15.42 -17.12 7.34
N LEU A 245 14.90 -16.44 8.37
CA LEU A 245 13.68 -16.85 9.08
C LEU A 245 12.47 -16.91 8.13
N LEU A 246 12.32 -15.92 7.25
CA LEU A 246 11.22 -15.89 6.26
C LEU A 246 11.34 -17.06 5.28
N ALA A 247 12.54 -17.36 4.77
CA ALA A 247 12.79 -18.49 3.89
C ALA A 247 12.50 -19.84 4.59
N GLU A 248 12.92 -20.01 5.84
CA GLU A 248 12.62 -21.19 6.67
C GLU A 248 11.10 -21.38 6.90
N GLN A 249 10.35 -20.28 6.95
CA GLN A 249 8.89 -20.28 7.02
C GLN A 249 8.19 -20.48 5.67
N GLY A 250 8.96 -20.76 4.61
CA GLY A 250 8.44 -21.06 3.27
C GLY A 250 8.18 -19.84 2.41
N ALA A 251 8.66 -18.65 2.79
CA ALA A 251 8.59 -17.49 1.91
C ALA A 251 9.55 -17.66 0.72
N THR A 252 9.07 -17.33 -0.46
CA THR A 252 9.83 -17.31 -1.72
C THR A 252 10.08 -15.90 -2.23
N GLU A 253 9.36 -14.92 -1.69
CA GLU A 253 9.42 -13.52 -2.10
C GLU A 253 9.26 -12.62 -0.87
N VAL A 254 9.97 -11.48 -0.85
CA VAL A 254 9.84 -10.46 0.19
C VAL A 254 9.60 -9.11 -0.45
N ALA A 255 8.66 -8.36 0.11
CA ALA A 255 8.45 -6.97 -0.23
C ALA A 255 8.49 -6.07 1.01
N LEU A 256 8.81 -4.80 0.78
CA LEU A 256 8.78 -3.76 1.80
C LEU A 256 8.64 -2.38 1.19
N VAL A 257 8.34 -1.40 2.05
CA VAL A 257 8.30 0.01 1.67
C VAL A 257 9.37 0.77 2.43
N VAL A 258 10.08 1.63 1.71
CA VAL A 258 11.01 2.58 2.30
C VAL A 258 10.39 3.96 2.15
N ASP A 259 10.02 4.57 3.26
CA ASP A 259 9.54 5.95 3.29
C ASP A 259 10.71 6.92 3.03
N ASP A 260 10.44 7.94 2.22
CA ASP A 260 11.29 9.11 2.09
C ASP A 260 11.20 9.90 3.41
N PRO A 261 12.34 10.28 4.01
CA PRO A 261 12.30 11.08 5.21
C PRO A 261 11.69 12.46 4.88
N PRO A 262 10.88 13.04 5.78
CA PRO A 262 10.26 14.34 5.53
C PRO A 262 11.29 15.43 5.24
N HIS A 263 12.50 15.30 5.81
CA HIS A 263 13.65 16.19 5.56
C HIS A 263 14.89 15.34 5.25
N PRO A 264 15.75 15.74 4.28
CA PRO A 264 16.98 15.03 3.99
C PRO A 264 17.90 15.06 5.22
N VAL A 265 18.01 13.92 5.90
CA VAL A 265 18.99 13.70 6.97
C VAL A 265 20.28 13.13 6.38
N HIS A 266 21.38 13.33 7.11
CA HIS A 266 22.73 12.91 6.73
C HIS A 266 22.84 11.42 6.35
N ASP A 267 21.88 10.59 6.81
CA ASP A 267 21.86 9.13 6.63
C ASP A 267 20.70 8.64 5.75
N SER A 268 20.10 9.52 4.93
CA SER A 268 18.96 9.19 4.05
C SER A 268 19.24 8.05 3.04
N GLN A 269 20.50 7.67 2.86
CA GLN A 269 20.93 6.59 1.96
C GLN A 269 21.21 5.26 2.70
N ALA A 270 21.17 5.20 4.03
CA ALA A 270 21.48 3.96 4.76
C ALA A 270 20.47 2.85 4.48
N ALA A 271 19.16 3.16 4.51
CA ALA A 271 18.12 2.17 4.27
C ALA A 271 18.18 1.60 2.83
N PRO A 272 18.21 2.42 1.76
CA PRO A 272 18.38 1.90 0.39
C PRO A 272 19.61 1.01 0.25
N ARG A 273 20.79 1.45 0.75
CA ARG A 273 22.03 0.66 0.67
C ARG A 273 21.95 -0.67 1.41
N LEU A 274 21.27 -0.69 2.56
CA LEU A 274 21.04 -1.90 3.33
C LEU A 274 20.20 -2.89 2.52
N PHE A 275 19.10 -2.45 1.91
CA PHE A 275 18.25 -3.35 1.13
C PHE A 275 18.93 -3.80 -0.18
N ASP A 276 19.62 -2.88 -0.87
CA ASP A 276 20.39 -3.21 -2.07
C ASP A 276 21.46 -4.28 -1.79
N SER A 277 22.10 -4.27 -0.61
CA SER A 277 23.10 -5.29 -0.25
C SER A 277 22.54 -6.70 -0.10
N PHE A 278 21.21 -6.85 0.03
CA PHE A 278 20.51 -8.13 0.04
C PHE A 278 19.80 -8.44 -1.29
N GLY A 279 20.05 -7.64 -2.34
CA GLY A 279 19.49 -7.85 -3.67
C GLY A 279 18.03 -7.41 -3.80
N PHE A 280 17.55 -6.53 -2.92
CA PHE A 280 16.28 -5.84 -3.15
C PHE A 280 16.39 -4.93 -4.36
N THR A 281 15.29 -4.81 -5.10
CA THR A 281 15.18 -3.94 -6.28
C THR A 281 13.98 -3.03 -6.13
N SER A 282 14.12 -1.79 -6.57
CA SER A 282 13.00 -0.84 -6.62
C SER A 282 12.01 -1.23 -7.71
N VAL A 283 10.77 -1.46 -7.31
CA VAL A 283 9.67 -1.81 -8.24
C VAL A 283 8.97 -0.55 -8.74
N ASP A 284 8.66 0.38 -7.84
CA ASP A 284 7.94 1.62 -8.16
C ASP A 284 8.13 2.68 -7.06
N GLU A 285 7.94 3.94 -7.43
CA GLU A 285 7.82 5.04 -6.49
C GLU A 285 6.38 5.10 -5.96
N LEU A 286 6.25 5.35 -4.66
CA LEU A 286 4.97 5.48 -4.00
C LEU A 286 4.61 6.94 -3.82
N TRP A 287 3.42 7.30 -4.30
CA TRP A 287 2.93 8.67 -4.29
C TRP A 287 1.68 8.81 -3.42
N THR A 288 1.63 9.90 -2.68
CA THR A 288 0.45 10.34 -1.92
C THR A 288 -0.12 11.59 -2.55
N TYR A 289 -1.39 11.87 -2.30
CA TYR A 289 -2.07 13.01 -2.88
C TYR A 289 -2.88 13.75 -1.85
N GLN A 290 -2.98 15.06 -2.03
CA GLN A 290 -3.84 15.93 -1.25
C GLN A 290 -4.63 16.86 -2.19
N CYS A 291 -5.89 17.10 -1.86
CA CYS A 291 -6.74 18.08 -2.51
C CYS A 291 -7.30 18.99 -1.41
N ARG A 292 -7.05 20.30 -1.52
CA ARG A 292 -7.63 21.31 -0.63
C ARG A 292 -8.84 21.92 -1.31
N ARG A 293 -9.94 22.01 -0.59
CA ARG A 293 -11.15 22.70 -1.04
C ARG A 293 -11.25 24.06 -0.35
N PRO A 294 -11.70 25.09 -1.10
CA PRO A 294 -11.97 26.41 -0.53
C PRO A 294 -13.12 26.38 0.48
#